data_AF-A0A3C2E6D4-F1
#
_entry.id   AF-A0A3C2E6D4-F1
#
_cell.length_a   1.000
_cell.length_b   1.000
_cell.length_c   1.000
_cell.angle_alpha   90.00
_cell.angle_beta   90.00
_cell.angle_gamma   90.00
#
_symmetry.space_group_name_H-M   'P 1'
#
loop_
_entity.id
_entity.type
_entity.pdbx_description
1 polymer ?
#
loop_
_entity_poly.entity_id
_entity_poly.type
_entity_poly.pdbx_seq_one_letter_code
_entity_poly.pdbx_strand_id
1 'polypeptide(L)' 'MTQDTSPERIPVSSAWSKRARIDAQTYDRKYRQSVDDPEAFWNEELDRIDWIKRPTEISDVSWSRDDLHIR' A
#
# COMPACT_ATOMS: atom_id res chain seq x y z
N MET A 1 39.02 10.39 -5.02
CA MET A 1 37.72 10.54 -5.72
C MET A 1 36.74 9.58 -5.06
N THR A 2 35.98 10.04 -4.07
CA THR A 2 34.89 9.27 -3.47
C THR A 2 33.62 9.63 -4.24
N GLN A 3 33.09 8.71 -5.03
CA GLN A 3 31.81 8.89 -5.72
C GLN A 3 30.69 8.82 -4.67
N ASP A 4 30.00 9.94 -4.49
CA ASP A 4 28.74 10.03 -3.77
C ASP A 4 27.74 9.08 -4.42
N THR A 5 27.37 8.01 -3.71
CA THR A 5 26.47 6.94 -4.19
C THR A 5 25.01 7.29 -3.88
N SER A 6 24.65 8.57 -4.01
CA SER A 6 23.26 9.00 -3.91
C SER A 6 22.51 8.60 -5.20
N PRO A 7 21.37 7.88 -5.12
CA PRO A 7 20.67 7.43 -6.31
C PRO A 7 20.22 8.62 -7.16
N GLU A 8 20.53 8.58 -8.45
CA GLU A 8 20.06 9.56 -9.42
C GLU A 8 18.52 9.57 -9.44
N ARG A 9 17.92 10.75 -9.19
CA ARG A 9 16.47 10.89 -9.18
C ARG A 9 15.96 11.10 -10.60
N ILE A 10 15.32 10.06 -11.16
CA ILE A 10 14.67 10.12 -12.47
C ILE A 10 13.25 10.68 -12.31
N PRO A 11 12.93 11.85 -12.89
CA PRO A 11 11.59 12.42 -12.76
C PRO A 11 10.56 11.61 -13.55
N VAL A 12 9.33 11.61 -13.06
CA VAL A 12 8.20 11.01 -13.76
C VAL A 12 7.91 11.81 -15.03
N SER A 13 7.81 11.13 -16.17
CA SER A 13 7.50 11.79 -17.44
C SER A 13 6.08 12.39 -17.43
N SER A 14 5.90 13.51 -18.13
CA SER A 14 4.58 14.18 -18.22
C SER A 14 3.51 13.30 -18.89
N ALA A 15 3.91 12.42 -19.81
CA ALA A 15 3.01 11.46 -20.43
C ALA A 15 2.50 10.43 -19.41
N TRP A 16 3.35 10.00 -18.48
CA TRP A 16 2.95 9.07 -17.42
C TRP A 16 2.10 9.76 -16.35
N SER A 17 2.51 10.95 -15.89
CA SER A 17 1.79 11.65 -14.82
C SER A 17 0.34 11.97 -15.18
N LYS A 18 0.03 12.20 -16.46
CA LYS A 18 -1.34 12.46 -16.94
C LYS A 18 -2.27 11.24 -16.97
N ARG A 19 -1.71 10.02 -17.02
CA ARG A 19 -2.51 8.78 -17.15
C ARG A 19 -2.46 7.88 -15.92
N ALA A 20 -1.57 8.18 -14.97
CA ALA A 20 -1.45 7.44 -13.73
C ALA A 20 -2.75 7.59 -12.91
N ARG A 21 -3.18 6.50 -12.29
CA ARG A 21 -4.37 6.51 -11.41
C ARG A 21 -4.08 7.06 -10.02
N ILE A 22 -2.80 7.16 -9.67
CA ILE A 22 -2.30 7.58 -8.36
C ILE A 22 -1.11 8.51 -8.62
N ASP A 23 -1.15 9.69 -8.05
CA ASP A 23 -0.03 10.62 -7.99
C ASP A 23 0.71 10.51 -6.64
N ALA A 24 1.77 11.30 -6.46
CA ALA A 24 2.58 11.25 -5.24
C ALA A 24 1.77 11.56 -3.98
N GLN A 25 0.92 12.60 -4.01
CA GLN A 25 0.10 12.98 -2.86
C GLN A 25 -0.92 11.89 -2.51
N THR A 26 -1.55 11.30 -3.52
CA THR A 26 -2.52 10.22 -3.33
C THR A 26 -1.84 8.96 -2.81
N TYR A 27 -0.64 8.64 -3.30
CA TYR A 27 0.18 7.54 -2.78
C TYR A 27 0.48 7.76 -1.29
N ASP A 28 1.03 8.92 -0.91
CA ASP A 28 1.40 9.21 0.47
C ASP A 28 0.21 9.08 1.42
N ARG A 29 -0.95 9.57 0.99
CA ARG A 29 -2.20 9.45 1.76
C ARG A 29 -2.64 7.99 1.90
N LYS A 30 -2.72 7.24 0.81
CA LYS A 30 -3.16 5.84 0.83
C LYS A 30 -2.18 4.95 1.60
N TYR A 31 -0.88 5.18 1.44
CA TYR A 31 0.14 4.45 2.17
C TYR A 31 0.02 4.70 3.68
N ARG A 32 -0.09 5.96 4.10
CA ARG A 32 -0.31 6.29 5.51
C ARG A 32 -1.53 5.58 6.07
N GLN A 33 -2.66 5.65 5.36
CA GLN A 33 -3.89 4.97 5.78
C GLN A 33 -3.70 3.45 5.88
N SER A 34 -3.01 2.82 4.93
CA SER A 34 -2.77 1.37 4.93
C SER A 34 -1.94 0.86 6.11
N VAL A 35 -1.18 1.75 6.74
CA VAL A 35 -0.32 1.42 7.90
C VAL A 35 -1.01 1.83 9.20
N ASP A 36 -1.58 3.03 9.25
CA ASP A 36 -2.17 3.59 10.47
C ASP A 36 -3.57 2.98 10.76
N ASP A 37 -4.33 2.62 9.72
CA ASP A 37 -5.66 1.99 9.80
C ASP A 37 -5.84 0.92 8.70
N PRO A 38 -5.12 -0.21 8.82
CA PRO A 38 -5.11 -1.26 7.79
C PRO A 38 -6.48 -1.90 7.57
N GLU A 39 -7.28 -2.09 8.63
CA GLU A 39 -8.62 -2.65 8.56
C GLU A 39 -9.52 -1.81 7.66
N ALA A 40 -9.62 -0.50 7.92
CA ALA A 40 -10.46 0.38 7.10
C ALA A 40 -9.95 0.47 5.66
N PHE A 41 -8.63 0.59 5.47
CA PHE A 41 -8.03 0.70 4.14
C PHE A 41 -8.29 -0.53 3.28
N TRP A 42 -7.94 -1.72 3.78
CA TRP A 42 -8.09 -2.94 2.99
C TRP A 42 -9.55 -3.32 2.80
N ASN A 43 -10.43 -3.01 3.77
CA ASN A 43 -11.85 -3.20 3.58
C ASN A 43 -12.43 -2.36 2.43
N GLU A 44 -11.98 -1.13 2.22
CA GLU A 44 -12.34 -0.32 1.04
C GLU A 44 -11.76 -0.93 -0.25
N GLU A 45 -10.50 -1.38 -0.21
CA GLU A 45 -9.82 -1.93 -1.39
C GLU A 45 -10.44 -3.26 -1.87
N LEU A 46 -11.09 -4.02 -0.99
CA LEU A 46 -11.84 -5.25 -1.31
C LEU A 46 -13.01 -5.03 -2.28
N ASP A 47 -13.59 -3.82 -2.33
CA ASP A 47 -14.74 -3.50 -3.20
C ASP A 47 -14.39 -3.53 -4.69
N ARG A 48 -13.11 -3.63 -5.03
CA ARG A 48 -12.64 -3.76 -6.41
C ARG A 48 -12.77 -5.18 -6.98
N ILE A 49 -13.06 -6.15 -6.12
CA ILE A 49 -13.15 -7.56 -6.47
C ILE A 49 -14.61 -7.98 -6.41
N ASP A 50 -15.05 -8.74 -7.40
CA ASP A 50 -16.38 -9.35 -7.38
C ASP A 50 -16.32 -10.67 -6.61
N TRP A 51 -16.94 -10.69 -5.43
CA TRP A 51 -16.89 -11.80 -4.50
C TRP A 51 -18.14 -12.66 -4.61
N ILE A 52 -17.95 -13.98 -4.69
CA ILE A 52 -19.07 -14.93 -4.46
C ILE A 52 -19.51 -14.86 -2.98
N LYS A 53 -18.53 -14.77 -2.07
CA LYS A 53 -18.74 -14.51 -0.64
C LYS A 53 -17.64 -13.59 -0.14
N ARG A 54 -18.02 -12.38 0.26
CA ARG A 54 -17.09 -11.37 0.77
C ARG A 54 -16.58 -11.77 2.17
N PRO A 55 -15.29 -11.64 2.46
CA PRO A 55 -14.78 -11.83 3.82
C PRO A 55 -15.28 -10.71 4.75
N THR A 56 -15.44 -11.04 6.03
CA THR A 56 -15.84 -10.10 7.09
C THR A 56 -14.68 -9.69 7.99
N GLU A 57 -13.58 -10.42 7.92
CA GLU A 57 -12.33 -10.18 8.65
C GLU A 57 -11.22 -9.97 7.61
N ILE A 58 -10.41 -8.93 7.81
CA ILE A 58 -9.41 -8.52 6.83
C ILE A 58 -8.06 -9.20 7.09
N SER A 59 -7.64 -9.33 8.35
CA SER A 59 -6.36 -9.94 8.71
C SER A 59 -6.36 -10.49 10.13
N ASP A 60 -6.06 -11.79 10.28
CA ASP A 60 -5.73 -12.43 11.56
C ASP A 60 -4.26 -12.88 11.55
N VAL A 61 -3.35 -11.96 11.88
CA VAL A 61 -1.91 -12.19 11.86
C VAL A 61 -1.28 -11.63 13.12
N SER A 62 -0.46 -12.45 13.77
CA SER A 62 0.39 -12.02 14.87
C SER A 62 1.81 -12.49 14.63
N TRP A 63 2.74 -11.55 14.80
CA TRP A 63 4.18 -11.81 14.77
C TRP A 63 4.79 -11.88 16.18
N SER A 64 3.94 -11.82 17.22
CA SER A 64 4.39 -11.95 18.61
C SER A 64 5.01 -13.33 18.82
N ARG A 65 6.13 -13.40 19.53
CA ARG A 65 6.81 -14.67 19.81
C ARG A 65 5.89 -15.67 20.52
N ASP A 66 5.06 -15.18 21.43
CA ASP A 66 4.22 -16.01 22.29
C ASP A 66 2.88 -16.38 21.64
N ASP A 67 2.55 -15.75 20.50
CA ASP A 67 1.30 -15.96 19.76
C ASP A 67 1.53 -15.78 18.26
N LEU A 68 2.55 -16.44 17.71
CA LEU A 68 2.89 -16.34 16.28
C LEU A 68 1.86 -17.12 15.44
N HIS A 69 1.06 -16.44 14.62
CA HIS A 69 0.06 -17.07 13.76
C HIS A 69 -0.31 -16.26 12.51
N ILE A 70 -0.89 -16.96 11.54
CA ILE A 70 -1.56 -16.42 10.34
C ILE A 70 -2.79 -17.31 10.14
N ARG A 71 -4.02 -16.77 10.19
CA ARG A 71 -5.27 -17.54 9.99
C ARG A 71 -6.10 -17.04 8.81
#